data_AF-A0A8J6C7F5-F1
#
_entry.id   AF-A0A8J6C7F5-F1
#
_cell.length_a   1.000
_cell.length_b   1.000
_cell.length_c   1.000
_cell.angle_alpha   90.00
_cell.angle_beta   90.00
_cell.angle_gamma   90.00
#
_symmetry.space_group_name_H-M   'P 1'
#
loop_
_entity.id
_entity.type
_entity.pdbx_description
1 polymer ?
#
loop_
_entity_poly.entity_id
_entity_poly.type
_entity_poly.pdbx_seq_one_letter_code
_entity_poly.pdbx_strand_id
1 'polypeptide(L)'
;MAAFFLALASTSLVAEEASGFRAVHLFVGINDKPAPLPKDRRGTWHAQAGQDRIVADVFARKRDGFFVDLAANHPVYLSNTRTLERDFGWRGICIDGNPELLHELARHRSCSVVGSVVAASRDTTVTFRKFQVADWQTNSSSWEHGLSGIVSTPSWWEWLTGATAKHGDAVTTVDERAKATTLANILETFKMPHSGVDYLSLDVEGAEEEVLRTFPFGSIPIRVLTIERPKPAVRALLRKHNFTYARDVGVKLDELWLHGSMAHRVEAARAHSCPGRSCVVDHD
;
A
#
# COMPACT_ATOMS: atom_id res chain seq x y z
N MET A 1 -4.74 -38.20 25.37
CA MET A 1 -5.13 -37.09 24.47
C MET A 1 -4.08 -36.00 24.59
N ALA A 2 -3.12 -35.97 23.67
CA ALA A 2 -2.09 -34.92 23.64
C ALA A 2 -2.61 -33.76 22.78
N ALA A 3 -2.84 -32.60 23.40
CA ALA A 3 -3.18 -31.39 22.69
C ALA A 3 -1.90 -30.84 22.03
N PHE A 4 -1.84 -30.93 20.71
CA PHE A 4 -0.85 -30.22 19.89
C PHE A 4 -1.14 -28.72 19.98
N PHE A 5 -0.49 -28.01 20.89
CA PHE A 5 -0.35 -26.57 20.78
C PHE A 5 0.67 -26.29 19.67
N LEU A 6 0.18 -26.03 18.46
CA LEU A 6 0.97 -25.32 17.46
C LEU A 6 1.20 -23.90 18.03
N ALA A 7 2.37 -23.68 18.62
CA ALA A 7 2.89 -22.34 18.82
C ALA A 7 3.08 -21.74 17.42
N LEU A 8 2.12 -20.92 16.99
CA LEU A 8 2.34 -19.98 15.90
C LEU A 8 3.45 -19.04 16.39
N ALA A 9 4.68 -19.30 15.97
CA ALA A 9 5.77 -18.38 16.18
C ALA A 9 5.40 -17.07 15.47
N SER A 10 4.92 -16.09 16.23
CA SER A 10 4.87 -14.71 15.78
C SER A 10 6.32 -14.27 15.65
N THR A 11 6.93 -14.49 14.49
CA THR A 11 8.21 -13.89 14.16
C THR A 11 7.96 -12.40 14.04
N SER A 12 8.08 -11.67 15.15
CA SER A 12 8.27 -10.23 15.13
C SER A 12 9.41 -9.95 14.17
N LEU A 13 9.14 -9.17 13.13
CA LEU A 13 10.13 -8.80 12.13
C LEU A 13 11.14 -7.87 12.83
N VAL A 14 12.31 -8.42 13.21
CA VAL A 14 13.39 -7.63 13.83
C VAL A 14 14.33 -7.18 12.73
N ALA A 15 14.43 -5.86 12.54
CA ALA A 15 15.40 -5.29 11.61
C ALA A 15 16.84 -5.51 12.10
N GLU A 16 17.75 -5.90 11.19
CA GLU A 16 19.17 -6.05 11.52
C GLU A 16 19.84 -4.66 11.70
N GLU A 17 20.80 -4.54 12.63
CA GLU A 17 21.39 -3.25 13.05
C GLU A 17 22.04 -2.44 11.90
N ALA A 18 22.55 -3.11 10.86
CA ALA A 18 23.17 -2.52 9.67
C ALA A 18 22.18 -2.05 8.58
N SER A 19 20.87 -2.22 8.79
CA SER A 19 19.84 -1.88 7.81
C SER A 19 19.48 -0.39 7.75
N GLY A 20 19.87 0.37 8.77
CA GLY A 20 19.46 1.77 8.96
C GLY A 20 18.11 1.93 9.66
N PHE A 21 17.35 0.84 9.85
CA PHE A 21 16.11 0.85 10.63
C PHE A 21 16.39 0.82 12.14
N ARG A 22 15.45 1.38 12.90
CA ARG A 22 15.45 1.38 14.36
C ARG A 22 14.07 0.93 14.84
N ALA A 23 14.03 0.19 15.94
CA ALA A 23 12.78 -0.28 16.50
C ALA A 23 12.03 0.85 17.20
N VAL A 24 10.72 0.95 16.94
CA VAL A 24 9.78 1.76 17.70
C VAL A 24 8.74 0.79 18.28
N HIS A 25 8.58 0.81 19.59
CA HIS A 25 7.58 0.00 20.28
C HIS A 25 6.42 0.89 20.69
N LEU A 26 5.24 0.63 20.12
CA LEU A 26 4.00 1.33 20.48
C LEU A 26 3.14 0.42 21.35
N PHE A 27 2.74 0.91 22.52
CA PHE A 27 1.76 0.24 23.36
C PHE A 27 0.35 0.72 22.99
N VAL A 28 -0.46 -0.17 22.42
CA VAL A 28 -1.81 0.15 21.91
C VAL A 28 -2.94 -0.33 22.83
N GLY A 29 -2.60 -0.81 24.04
CA GLY A 29 -3.55 -1.35 25.01
C GLY A 29 -3.62 -2.88 25.03
N ILE A 30 -4.00 -3.45 26.19
CA ILE A 30 -4.12 -4.91 26.41
C ILE A 30 -5.57 -5.38 26.27
N ASN A 31 -6.51 -4.59 26.82
CA ASN A 31 -7.94 -4.94 26.90
C ASN A 31 -8.83 -3.97 26.13
N ASP A 32 -8.37 -2.74 25.91
CA ASP A 32 -9.06 -1.73 25.11
C ASP A 32 -8.47 -1.73 23.71
N LYS A 33 -9.03 -2.55 22.82
CA LYS A 33 -8.75 -2.36 21.39
C LYS A 33 -9.17 -0.93 21.03
N PRO A 34 -8.37 -0.20 20.23
CA PRO A 34 -8.80 1.07 19.67
C PRO A 34 -10.21 0.89 19.12
N ALA A 35 -11.12 1.81 19.47
CA ALA A 35 -12.46 1.79 18.92
C ALA A 35 -12.34 1.62 17.40
N PRO A 36 -13.08 0.68 16.77
CA PRO A 36 -13.02 0.52 15.33
C PRO A 36 -13.28 1.87 14.67
N LEU A 37 -12.45 2.25 13.70
CA LEU A 37 -12.71 3.45 12.93
C LEU A 37 -14.08 3.33 12.24
N PRO A 38 -14.79 4.45 12.00
CA PRO A 38 -16.05 4.43 11.29
C PRO A 38 -15.95 3.61 10.00
N LYS A 39 -16.99 2.81 9.71
CA LYS A 39 -17.08 1.90 8.55
C LYS A 39 -16.07 0.72 8.55
N ASP A 40 -15.18 0.57 9.52
CA ASP A 40 -14.30 -0.60 9.63
C ASP A 40 -14.99 -1.83 10.25
N ARG A 41 -15.80 -2.53 9.46
CA ARG A 41 -16.54 -3.73 9.89
C ARG A 41 -16.32 -4.88 8.92
N ARG A 42 -16.32 -6.12 9.41
CA ARG A 42 -16.21 -7.31 8.54
C ARG A 42 -17.24 -7.26 7.41
N GLY A 43 -16.79 -7.61 6.21
CA GLY A 43 -17.59 -7.55 4.98
C GLY A 43 -17.62 -6.19 4.28
N THR A 44 -17.02 -5.15 4.86
CA THR A 44 -16.92 -3.82 4.23
C THR A 44 -15.63 -3.72 3.40
N TRP A 45 -15.75 -3.28 2.15
CA TRP A 45 -14.64 -2.98 1.24
C TRP A 45 -14.24 -1.51 1.37
N HIS A 46 -12.96 -1.22 1.19
CA HIS A 46 -12.39 0.08 1.53
C HIS A 46 -11.63 0.77 0.40
N ALA A 47 -11.15 0.00 -0.57
CA ALA A 47 -10.33 0.52 -1.66
C ALA A 47 -11.13 1.51 -2.52
N GLN A 48 -10.48 2.59 -2.98
CA GLN A 48 -11.13 3.66 -3.74
C GLN A 48 -11.94 3.15 -4.94
N ALA A 49 -11.37 2.18 -5.66
CA ALA A 49 -11.88 1.66 -6.91
C ALA A 49 -12.12 0.14 -6.83
N GLY A 50 -12.24 -0.41 -5.62
CA GLY A 50 -12.46 -1.83 -5.38
C GLY A 50 -11.23 -2.72 -5.62
N GLN A 51 -10.01 -2.17 -5.55
CA GLN A 51 -8.75 -2.93 -5.64
C GLN A 51 -8.77 -4.13 -4.69
N ASP A 52 -9.16 -3.93 -3.43
CA ASP A 52 -9.24 -4.96 -2.40
C ASP A 52 -10.18 -6.12 -2.79
N ARG A 53 -11.34 -5.80 -3.35
CA ARG A 53 -12.33 -6.78 -3.85
C ARG A 53 -11.82 -7.54 -5.07
N ILE A 54 -11.24 -6.83 -6.04
CA ILE A 54 -10.69 -7.43 -7.26
C ILE A 54 -9.59 -8.42 -6.89
N VAL A 55 -8.67 -8.02 -6.01
CA VAL A 55 -7.58 -8.88 -5.54
C VAL A 55 -8.12 -10.10 -4.80
N ALA A 56 -9.08 -9.91 -3.88
CA ALA A 56 -9.71 -11.01 -3.18
C ALA A 56 -10.31 -12.04 -4.16
N ASP A 57 -11.02 -11.59 -5.19
CA ASP A 57 -11.66 -12.48 -6.17
C ASP A 57 -10.64 -13.14 -7.13
N VAL A 58 -9.56 -12.44 -7.53
CA VAL A 58 -8.44 -13.01 -8.31
C VAL A 58 -7.82 -14.21 -7.59
N PHE A 59 -7.68 -14.09 -6.28
CA PHE A 59 -7.18 -15.17 -5.42
C PHE A 59 -8.26 -16.16 -4.97
N ALA A 60 -9.46 -16.12 -5.55
CA ALA A 60 -10.60 -16.96 -5.15
C ALA A 60 -10.86 -16.91 -3.63
N ARG A 61 -10.73 -15.72 -3.04
CA ARG A 61 -10.93 -15.44 -1.62
C ARG A 61 -10.00 -16.25 -0.71
N LYS A 62 -8.79 -16.51 -1.19
CA LYS A 62 -7.68 -17.10 -0.42
C LYS A 62 -7.58 -16.48 0.97
N ARG A 63 -7.38 -17.33 1.98
CA ARG A 63 -6.99 -16.90 3.33
C ARG A 63 -5.48 -16.98 3.53
N ASP A 64 -4.99 -16.25 4.52
CA ASP A 64 -3.59 -16.30 4.96
C ASP A 64 -2.57 -15.94 3.86
N GLY A 65 -2.96 -15.02 2.97
CA GLY A 65 -2.05 -14.45 1.98
C GLY A 65 -1.08 -13.42 2.58
N PHE A 66 -0.17 -12.91 1.75
CA PHE A 66 0.78 -11.87 2.15
C PHE A 66 0.72 -10.65 1.22
N PHE A 67 0.48 -9.47 1.79
CA PHE A 67 0.48 -8.21 1.04
C PHE A 67 1.65 -7.28 1.40
N VAL A 68 2.01 -6.42 0.46
CA VAL A 68 2.80 -5.21 0.71
C VAL A 68 1.97 -4.03 0.22
N ASP A 69 1.78 -3.03 1.08
CA ASP A 69 1.06 -1.79 0.78
C ASP A 69 2.05 -0.63 0.87
N LEU A 70 2.50 -0.11 -0.26
CA LEU A 70 3.46 0.98 -0.32
C LEU A 70 2.73 2.31 -0.56
N ALA A 71 2.99 3.27 0.32
CA ALA A 71 2.14 4.44 0.58
C ALA A 71 0.76 4.01 1.10
N ALA A 72 0.78 3.24 2.19
CA ALA A 72 -0.42 2.66 2.77
C ALA A 72 -1.46 3.69 3.22
N ASN A 73 -1.02 4.93 3.47
CA ASN A 73 -1.83 6.06 3.88
C ASN A 73 -2.69 5.73 5.13
N HIS A 74 -3.97 6.12 5.12
CA HIS A 74 -4.88 5.93 6.25
C HIS A 74 -5.21 4.43 6.48
N PRO A 75 -5.30 3.93 7.74
CA PRO A 75 -5.43 2.50 8.03
C PRO A 75 -6.70 1.81 7.51
N VAL A 76 -7.77 2.55 7.26
CA VAL A 76 -9.07 2.00 6.82
C VAL A 76 -9.52 2.66 5.54
N TYR A 77 -9.79 3.95 5.59
CA TYR A 77 -10.18 4.79 4.46
C TYR A 77 -9.27 4.62 3.24
N LEU A 78 -9.84 4.35 2.06
CA LEU A 78 -9.15 4.10 0.78
C LEU A 78 -8.12 2.97 0.80
N SER A 79 -8.03 2.17 1.87
CA SER A 79 -7.00 1.14 1.98
C SER A 79 -7.25 -0.03 1.02
N ASN A 80 -6.28 -0.28 0.15
CA ASN A 80 -6.28 -1.40 -0.79
C ASN A 80 -6.11 -2.77 -0.09
N THR A 81 -5.71 -2.79 1.18
CA THR A 81 -5.32 -4.02 1.88
C THR A 81 -6.11 -4.29 3.16
N ARG A 82 -6.91 -3.34 3.66
CA ARG A 82 -7.64 -3.51 4.94
C ARG A 82 -8.54 -4.73 4.94
N THR A 83 -9.29 -4.93 3.86
CA THR A 83 -10.23 -6.05 3.76
C THR A 83 -9.50 -7.39 3.66
N LEU A 84 -8.38 -7.43 2.92
CA LEU A 84 -7.52 -8.63 2.81
C LEU A 84 -7.01 -9.07 4.18
N GLU A 85 -6.51 -8.12 4.97
CA GLU A 85 -6.06 -8.36 6.33
C GLU A 85 -7.20 -8.83 7.24
N ARG A 86 -8.25 -8.01 7.38
CA ARG A 86 -9.28 -8.17 8.41
C ARG A 86 -10.19 -9.37 8.15
N ASP A 87 -10.59 -9.60 6.90
CA ASP A 87 -11.64 -10.58 6.56
C ASP A 87 -11.04 -11.91 6.10
N PHE A 88 -9.93 -11.84 5.38
CA PHE A 88 -9.26 -13.00 4.82
C PHE A 88 -8.03 -13.43 5.64
N GLY A 89 -7.66 -12.70 6.69
CA GLY A 89 -6.56 -13.06 7.58
C GLY A 89 -5.19 -12.92 6.93
N TRP A 90 -5.07 -12.10 5.88
CA TRP A 90 -3.78 -11.86 5.25
C TRP A 90 -2.85 -11.15 6.21
N ARG A 91 -1.57 -11.50 6.14
CA ARG A 91 -0.48 -10.78 6.81
C ARG A 91 0.17 -9.82 5.82
N GLY A 92 0.96 -8.87 6.29
CA GLY A 92 1.64 -7.97 5.36
C GLY A 92 2.51 -6.93 6.03
N ILE A 93 2.94 -5.98 5.19
CA ILE A 93 3.58 -4.74 5.62
C ILE A 93 2.83 -3.56 5.00
N CYS A 94 2.51 -2.57 5.82
CA CYS A 94 2.17 -1.21 5.39
C CYS A 94 3.43 -0.34 5.50
N ILE A 95 3.81 0.31 4.40
CA ILE A 95 4.97 1.20 4.32
C ILE A 95 4.45 2.60 4.01
N ASP A 96 4.84 3.58 4.82
CA ASP A 96 4.46 4.97 4.58
C ASP A 96 5.60 5.93 4.92
N GLY A 97 5.74 6.97 4.10
CA GLY A 97 6.76 8.01 4.27
C GLY A 97 6.32 9.12 5.23
N ASN A 98 5.02 9.27 5.49
CA ASN A 98 4.47 10.28 6.38
C ASN A 98 4.46 9.80 7.84
N PRO A 99 5.30 10.39 8.72
CA PRO A 99 5.38 9.98 10.12
C PRO A 99 4.06 10.10 10.90
N GLU A 100 3.18 11.01 10.48
CA GLU A 100 1.90 11.28 11.14
C GLU A 100 0.93 10.08 11.02
N LEU A 101 1.08 9.26 9.98
CA LEU A 101 0.22 8.10 9.72
C LEU A 101 0.69 6.84 10.44
N LEU A 102 1.96 6.79 10.85
CA LEU A 102 2.57 5.57 11.39
C LEU A 102 1.93 5.12 12.70
N HIS A 103 1.57 6.08 13.57
CA HIS A 103 0.88 5.78 14.82
C HIS A 103 -0.48 5.14 14.58
N GLU A 104 -1.27 5.70 13.66
CA GLU A 104 -2.62 5.22 13.36
C GLU A 104 -2.62 3.90 12.60
N LEU A 105 -1.67 3.72 11.67
CA LEU A 105 -1.40 2.43 11.05
C LEU A 105 -1.08 1.39 12.12
N ALA A 106 -0.13 1.66 13.02
CA ALA A 106 0.26 0.71 14.06
C ALA A 106 -0.86 0.43 15.07
N ARG A 107 -1.74 1.42 15.30
CA ARG A 107 -2.89 1.31 16.19
C ARG A 107 -4.01 0.47 15.59
N HIS A 108 -4.34 0.66 14.33
CA HIS A 108 -5.54 0.09 13.71
C HIS A 108 -5.27 -1.13 12.80
N ARG A 109 -4.02 -1.34 12.36
CA ARG A 109 -3.60 -2.49 11.56
C ARG A 109 -2.95 -3.56 12.44
N SER A 110 -3.02 -4.81 11.98
CA SER A 110 -2.33 -5.95 12.59
C SER A 110 -1.04 -6.33 11.84
N CYS A 111 -0.85 -5.81 10.64
CA CYS A 111 0.34 -5.97 9.82
C CYS A 111 1.53 -5.18 10.41
N SER A 112 2.74 -5.48 9.92
CA SER A 112 3.90 -4.65 10.29
C SER A 112 3.79 -3.28 9.63
N VAL A 113 4.24 -2.25 10.34
CA VAL A 113 4.24 -0.86 9.85
C VAL A 113 5.68 -0.40 9.75
N VAL A 114 6.04 0.16 8.59
CA VAL A 114 7.39 0.64 8.31
C VAL A 114 7.31 2.10 7.90
N GLY A 115 7.88 2.97 8.73
CA GLY A 115 8.07 4.39 8.42
C GLY A 115 9.28 4.58 7.51
N SER A 116 9.07 4.75 6.22
CA SER A 116 10.15 5.00 5.27
C SER A 116 9.66 5.59 3.95
N VAL A 117 10.43 6.54 3.43
CA VAL A 117 10.29 6.98 2.04
C VAL A 117 11.01 5.98 1.15
N VAL A 118 10.33 5.46 0.12
CA VAL A 118 10.91 4.49 -0.81
C VAL A 118 11.38 5.19 -2.08
N ALA A 119 12.66 5.00 -2.40
CA ALA A 119 13.30 5.53 -3.60
C ALA A 119 14.11 4.43 -4.30
N ALA A 120 14.74 4.79 -5.42
CA ALA A 120 15.52 3.85 -6.22
C ALA A 120 16.81 3.36 -5.55
N SER A 121 17.35 4.10 -4.58
CA SER A 121 18.64 3.83 -3.94
C SER A 121 18.56 3.95 -2.41
N ARG A 122 19.38 3.15 -1.72
CA ARG A 122 19.52 3.22 -0.25
C ARG A 122 20.24 4.50 0.18
N ASP A 123 19.88 4.98 1.37
CA ASP A 123 20.50 6.13 2.06
C ASP A 123 20.53 7.44 1.25
N THR A 124 19.63 7.56 0.28
CA THR A 124 19.50 8.77 -0.54
C THR A 124 18.63 9.79 0.18
N THR A 125 19.03 11.06 0.17
CA THR A 125 18.19 12.13 0.72
C THR A 125 17.28 12.66 -0.38
N VAL A 126 15.97 12.65 -0.14
CA VAL A 126 14.96 13.17 -1.05
C VAL A 126 14.15 14.27 -0.37
N THR A 127 13.49 15.10 -1.17
CA THR A 127 12.44 15.99 -0.68
C THR A 127 11.12 15.23 -0.72
N PHE A 128 10.51 15.02 0.44
CA PHE A 128 9.20 14.42 0.59
C PHE A 128 8.19 15.52 0.91
N ARG A 129 7.15 15.64 0.10
CA ARG A 129 6.08 16.62 0.30
C ARG A 129 4.89 15.93 0.93
N LYS A 130 4.40 16.50 2.04
CA LYS A 130 3.18 16.06 2.72
C LYS A 130 2.19 17.20 2.87
N PHE A 131 0.94 16.83 3.08
CA PHE A 131 -0.13 17.77 3.37
C PHE A 131 -0.25 17.99 4.88
N GLN A 132 -0.37 19.25 5.29
CA GLN A 132 -0.61 19.63 6.68
C GLN A 132 -2.12 19.71 6.90
N VAL A 133 -2.65 18.76 7.68
CA VAL A 133 -4.07 18.74 8.03
C VAL A 133 -4.27 19.21 9.48
N ALA A 134 -5.36 19.92 9.72
CA ALA A 134 -5.69 20.43 11.06
C ALA A 134 -6.34 19.35 11.96
N ASP A 135 -7.02 18.36 11.37
CA ASP A 135 -7.65 17.23 12.07
C ASP A 135 -7.53 15.95 11.25
N TRP A 136 -6.83 14.95 11.78
CA TRP A 136 -6.56 13.67 11.13
C TRP A 136 -7.76 12.72 11.16
N GLN A 137 -8.79 13.00 11.96
CA GLN A 137 -9.93 12.08 12.19
C GLN A 137 -11.09 12.27 11.21
N THR A 138 -11.01 13.24 10.31
CA THR A 138 -12.05 13.53 9.33
C THR A 138 -11.76 12.86 7.98
N ASN A 139 -12.81 12.53 7.21
CA ASN A 139 -12.63 11.97 5.86
C ASN A 139 -11.83 12.92 4.93
N SER A 140 -11.87 14.23 5.18
CA SER A 140 -11.20 15.24 4.36
C SER A 140 -9.68 15.14 4.42
N SER A 141 -9.10 14.83 5.59
CA SER A 141 -7.64 14.76 5.75
C SER A 141 -7.00 13.50 5.14
N SER A 142 -7.76 12.41 5.00
CA SER A 142 -7.24 11.15 4.48
C SER A 142 -6.98 11.17 2.97
N TRP A 143 -7.78 11.92 2.18
CA TRP A 143 -7.48 12.16 0.76
C TRP A 143 -6.24 13.01 0.59
N GLU A 144 -6.11 14.07 1.37
CA GLU A 144 -4.99 15.01 1.29
C GLU A 144 -3.68 14.31 1.64
N HIS A 145 -3.66 13.50 2.71
CA HIS A 145 -2.48 12.71 3.04
C HIS A 145 -2.10 11.68 1.98
N GLY A 146 -3.08 11.08 1.31
CA GLY A 146 -2.86 10.10 0.25
C GLY A 146 -2.06 10.66 -0.92
N LEU A 147 -2.09 11.97 -1.12
CA LEU A 147 -1.35 12.66 -2.16
C LEU A 147 0.12 12.91 -1.81
N SER A 148 0.60 12.52 -0.62
CA SER A 148 1.98 12.78 -0.18
C SER A 148 2.99 11.94 -0.98
N GLY A 149 4.13 12.52 -1.34
CA GLY A 149 5.07 11.81 -2.23
C GLY A 149 6.45 12.46 -2.37
N ILE A 150 7.34 11.80 -3.11
CA ILE A 150 8.63 12.37 -3.48
C ILE A 150 8.42 13.51 -4.49
N VAL A 151 9.07 14.65 -4.26
CA VAL A 151 9.04 15.77 -5.19
C VAL A 151 10.01 15.48 -6.36
N SER A 152 9.57 14.70 -7.35
CA SER A 152 10.36 14.40 -8.56
C SER A 152 9.67 14.77 -9.88
N THR A 153 8.37 15.10 -9.86
CA THR A 153 7.64 15.57 -11.06
C THR A 153 6.92 16.90 -10.83
N PRO A 154 7.30 17.99 -11.54
CA PRO A 154 6.65 19.31 -11.42
C PRO A 154 5.15 19.28 -11.77
N SER A 155 4.73 18.48 -12.74
CA SER A 155 3.41 18.59 -13.36
C SER A 155 2.23 18.11 -12.51
N TRP A 156 2.42 17.08 -11.68
CA TRP A 156 1.36 16.57 -10.80
C TRP A 156 1.09 17.53 -9.65
N TRP A 157 2.16 18.01 -9.03
CA TRP A 157 2.09 18.96 -7.91
C TRP A 157 1.61 20.35 -8.32
N GLU A 158 2.05 20.86 -9.48
CA GLU A 158 1.53 22.11 -10.04
C GLU A 158 0.03 22.01 -10.37
N TRP A 159 -0.43 20.87 -10.89
CA TRP A 159 -1.86 20.64 -11.12
C TRP A 159 -2.64 20.53 -9.81
N LEU A 160 -2.17 19.74 -8.84
CA LEU A 160 -2.83 19.55 -7.55
C LEU A 160 -2.95 20.86 -6.77
N THR A 161 -1.83 21.59 -6.60
CA THR A 161 -1.84 22.89 -5.91
C THR A 161 -2.70 23.92 -6.64
N GLY A 162 -2.74 23.87 -7.98
CA GLY A 162 -3.62 24.73 -8.79
C GLY A 162 -5.10 24.33 -8.74
N ALA A 163 -5.42 23.05 -8.50
CA ALA A 163 -6.78 22.53 -8.37
C ALA A 163 -7.35 22.76 -6.97
N THR A 164 -6.56 22.55 -5.91
CA THR A 164 -6.98 22.80 -4.52
C THR A 164 -7.19 24.30 -4.25
N ALA A 165 -6.35 25.17 -4.83
CA ALA A 165 -6.55 26.62 -4.77
C ALA A 165 -7.89 27.10 -5.37
N LYS A 166 -8.52 26.31 -6.28
CA LYS A 166 -9.83 26.63 -6.87
C LYS A 166 -11.02 26.21 -6.00
N HIS A 167 -10.81 25.32 -5.03
CA HIS A 167 -11.86 24.81 -4.14
C HIS A 167 -12.00 25.59 -2.83
N GLY A 168 -11.19 26.63 -2.61
CA GLY A 168 -11.32 27.55 -1.47
C GLY A 168 -10.75 27.02 -0.15
N ASP A 169 -10.35 25.75 -0.10
CA ASP A 169 -9.58 25.19 1.01
C ASP A 169 -8.09 25.52 0.81
N ALA A 170 -7.52 26.28 1.75
CA ALA A 170 -6.10 26.59 1.76
C ALA A 170 -5.31 25.34 2.17
N VAL A 171 -5.13 24.42 1.23
CA VAL A 171 -4.36 23.19 1.44
C VAL A 171 -2.89 23.56 1.62
N THR A 172 -2.39 23.41 2.84
CA THR A 172 -1.00 23.74 3.19
C THR A 172 -0.13 22.49 3.01
N THR A 173 0.97 22.60 2.26
CA THR A 173 1.94 21.52 2.10
C THR A 173 3.24 21.86 2.81
N VAL A 174 3.94 20.82 3.26
CA VAL A 174 5.25 20.92 3.91
C VAL A 174 6.22 20.01 3.17
N ASP A 175 7.36 20.58 2.80
CA ASP A 175 8.49 19.85 2.22
C ASP A 175 9.49 19.50 3.32
N GLU A 176 9.78 18.21 3.47
CA GLU A 176 10.74 17.70 4.44
C GLU A 176 11.86 16.94 3.73
N ARG A 177 13.09 17.05 4.24
CA ARG A 177 14.20 16.22 3.77
C ARG A 177 14.16 14.89 4.51
N ALA A 178 13.94 13.80 3.77
CA ALA A 178 13.88 12.46 4.32
C ALA A 178 15.01 11.58 3.77
N LYS A 179 15.52 10.68 4.60
CA LYS A 179 16.36 9.57 4.15
C LYS A 179 15.45 8.48 3.58
N ALA A 180 15.70 8.12 2.33
CA ALA A 180 14.96 7.10 1.61
C ALA A 180 15.76 5.81 1.50
N THR A 181 15.04 4.72 1.29
CA THR A 181 15.62 3.39 1.05
C THR A 181 14.89 2.68 -0.09
N THR A 182 15.36 1.50 -0.50
CA THR A 182 14.68 0.72 -1.54
C THR A 182 13.62 -0.20 -0.95
N LEU A 183 12.59 -0.52 -1.73
CA LEU A 183 11.60 -1.52 -1.35
C LEU A 183 12.28 -2.86 -1.06
N ALA A 184 13.26 -3.24 -1.88
CA ALA A 184 14.07 -4.45 -1.67
C ALA A 184 14.70 -4.50 -0.28
N ASN A 185 15.35 -3.40 0.14
CA ASN A 185 15.99 -3.32 1.45
C ASN A 185 14.98 -3.49 2.60
N ILE A 186 13.77 -2.93 2.46
CA ILE A 186 12.69 -3.15 3.45
C ILE A 186 12.34 -4.64 3.48
N LEU A 187 12.01 -5.24 2.34
CA LEU A 187 11.57 -6.63 2.30
C LEU A 187 12.64 -7.62 2.79
N GLU A 188 13.92 -7.36 2.51
CA GLU A 188 15.06 -8.12 3.03
C GLU A 188 15.22 -7.95 4.54
N THR A 189 15.22 -6.71 5.03
CA THR A 189 15.38 -6.39 6.46
C THR A 189 14.28 -7.03 7.31
N PHE A 190 13.05 -6.99 6.80
CA PHE A 190 11.87 -7.52 7.48
C PHE A 190 11.63 -9.00 7.11
N LYS A 191 12.64 -9.71 6.58
CA LYS A 191 12.66 -11.16 6.35
C LYS A 191 11.38 -11.70 5.72
N MET A 192 11.01 -11.11 4.57
CA MET A 192 9.80 -11.51 3.86
C MET A 192 9.71 -13.00 3.60
N PRO A 193 8.48 -13.58 3.59
CA PRO A 193 8.31 -14.99 3.34
C PRO A 193 8.98 -15.39 2.02
N HIS A 194 9.77 -16.48 2.03
CA HIS A 194 10.37 -17.03 0.81
C HIS A 194 9.33 -17.39 -0.26
N SER A 195 8.07 -17.61 0.15
CA SER A 195 6.93 -17.81 -0.74
C SER A 195 6.56 -16.56 -1.57
N GLY A 196 7.20 -15.41 -1.32
CA GLY A 196 6.95 -14.15 -2.02
C GLY A 196 5.73 -13.39 -1.54
N VAL A 197 5.43 -12.33 -2.29
CA VAL A 197 4.31 -11.40 -2.05
C VAL A 197 3.13 -11.82 -2.93
N ASP A 198 1.98 -12.09 -2.31
CA ASP A 198 0.76 -12.37 -3.06
C ASP A 198 0.25 -11.10 -3.74
N TYR A 199 0.23 -9.97 -3.03
CA TYR A 199 -0.27 -8.70 -3.55
C TYR A 199 0.63 -7.53 -3.18
N LEU A 200 1.03 -6.74 -4.17
CA LEU A 200 1.67 -5.44 -3.99
C LEU A 200 0.72 -4.33 -4.45
N SER A 201 0.30 -3.49 -3.51
CA SER A 201 -0.34 -2.19 -3.78
C SER A 201 0.78 -1.15 -3.90
N LEU A 202 0.91 -0.54 -5.08
CA LEU A 202 1.94 0.45 -5.40
C LEU A 202 1.29 1.76 -5.87
N ASP A 203 1.27 2.74 -4.98
CA ASP A 203 0.65 4.05 -5.22
C ASP A 203 1.56 5.14 -4.63
N VAL A 204 2.63 5.50 -5.34
CA VAL A 204 3.68 6.39 -4.79
C VAL A 204 3.71 7.74 -5.49
N GLU A 205 2.53 8.17 -5.98
CA GLU A 205 2.27 9.49 -6.53
C GLU A 205 3.28 9.88 -7.63
N GLY A 206 3.60 8.93 -8.53
CA GLY A 206 4.40 9.16 -9.74
C GLY A 206 5.83 8.62 -9.70
N ALA A 207 6.26 8.05 -8.57
CA ALA A 207 7.58 7.45 -8.34
C ALA A 207 7.64 5.94 -8.64
N GLU A 208 6.62 5.35 -9.29
CA GLU A 208 6.49 3.90 -9.50
C GLU A 208 7.68 3.33 -10.28
N GLU A 209 8.17 4.09 -11.26
CA GLU A 209 9.35 3.72 -12.05
C GLU A 209 10.62 3.69 -11.20
N GLU A 210 10.79 4.64 -10.29
CA GLU A 210 11.94 4.68 -9.39
C GLU A 210 11.95 3.49 -8.43
N VAL A 211 10.78 3.11 -7.92
CA VAL A 211 10.62 1.94 -7.05
C VAL A 211 10.90 0.65 -7.80
N LEU A 212 10.28 0.47 -8.98
CA LEU A 212 10.31 -0.81 -9.68
C LEU A 212 11.60 -1.05 -10.47
N ARG A 213 12.31 -0.02 -10.95
CA ARG A 213 13.54 -0.20 -11.76
C ARG A 213 14.67 -0.89 -10.99
N THR A 214 14.66 -0.82 -9.66
CA THR A 214 15.65 -1.49 -8.78
C THR A 214 15.05 -2.66 -8.01
N PHE A 215 13.79 -3.00 -8.25
CA PHE A 215 13.13 -4.11 -7.57
C PHE A 215 13.66 -5.47 -8.06
N PRO A 216 14.06 -6.38 -7.16
CA PRO A 216 14.69 -7.63 -7.54
C PRO A 216 13.64 -8.71 -7.83
N PHE A 217 12.91 -8.57 -8.94
CA PHE A 217 11.85 -9.51 -9.36
C PHE A 217 12.27 -10.99 -9.40
N GLY A 218 13.57 -11.27 -9.57
CA GLY A 218 14.11 -12.63 -9.58
C GLY A 218 14.24 -13.27 -8.19
N SER A 219 14.43 -12.49 -7.12
CA SER A 219 14.59 -13.02 -5.75
C SER A 219 13.33 -12.84 -4.90
N ILE A 220 12.51 -11.82 -5.20
CA ILE A 220 11.27 -11.54 -4.48
C ILE A 220 10.10 -11.66 -5.47
N PRO A 221 9.44 -12.84 -5.54
CA PRO A 221 8.34 -13.02 -6.47
C PRO A 221 7.10 -12.25 -6.00
N ILE A 222 6.49 -11.52 -6.91
CA ILE A 222 5.18 -10.86 -6.71
C ILE A 222 4.16 -11.53 -7.63
N ARG A 223 2.97 -11.88 -7.11
CA ARG A 223 1.93 -12.56 -7.90
C ARG A 223 0.95 -11.59 -8.57
N VAL A 224 0.50 -10.56 -7.85
CA VAL A 224 -0.47 -9.56 -8.31
C VAL A 224 0.01 -8.17 -7.90
N LEU A 225 -0.08 -7.20 -8.82
CA LEU A 225 0.21 -5.79 -8.56
C LEU A 225 -1.00 -4.94 -8.96
N THR A 226 -1.32 -3.95 -8.14
CA THR A 226 -2.05 -2.76 -8.61
C THR A 226 -1.08 -1.60 -8.60
N ILE A 227 -1.05 -0.83 -9.69
CA ILE A 227 -0.11 0.29 -9.85
C ILE A 227 -0.91 1.52 -10.26
N GLU A 228 -0.67 2.64 -9.58
CA GLU A 228 -1.26 3.93 -9.94
C GLU A 228 -0.66 4.44 -11.26
N ARG A 229 -1.52 4.69 -12.26
CA ARG A 229 -1.19 5.35 -13.54
C ARG A 229 0.20 5.04 -14.14
N PRO A 230 0.57 3.76 -14.36
CA PRO A 230 1.93 3.40 -14.73
C PRO A 230 2.34 4.02 -16.09
N LYS A 231 3.50 4.69 -16.09
CA LYS A 231 4.12 5.23 -17.31
C LYS A 231 4.50 4.09 -18.28
N PRO A 232 4.67 4.36 -19.59
CA PRO A 232 5.05 3.34 -20.58
C PRO A 232 6.30 2.53 -20.20
N ALA A 233 7.30 3.16 -19.56
CA ALA A 233 8.51 2.51 -19.08
C ALA A 233 8.21 1.44 -18.00
N VAL A 234 7.34 1.75 -17.04
CA VAL A 234 6.87 0.80 -16.01
C VAL A 234 6.16 -0.38 -16.67
N ARG A 235 5.24 -0.13 -17.61
CA ARG A 235 4.54 -1.20 -18.33
C ARG A 235 5.50 -2.10 -19.10
N ALA A 236 6.54 -1.53 -19.73
CA ALA A 236 7.56 -2.29 -20.44
C ALA A 236 8.40 -3.15 -19.48
N LEU A 237 8.78 -2.60 -18.32
CA LEU A 237 9.48 -3.31 -17.26
C LEU A 237 8.68 -4.51 -16.74
N LEU A 238 7.39 -4.32 -16.45
CA LEU A 238 6.50 -5.41 -15.99
C LEU A 238 6.42 -6.54 -17.01
N ARG A 239 6.23 -6.23 -18.30
CA ARG A 239 6.21 -7.24 -19.37
C ARG A 239 7.53 -7.99 -19.47
N LYS A 240 8.66 -7.29 -19.35
CA LYS A 240 10.01 -7.91 -19.31
C LYS A 240 10.15 -8.90 -18.15
N HIS A 241 9.47 -8.66 -17.03
CA HIS A 241 9.44 -9.54 -15.86
C HIS A 241 8.20 -10.46 -15.81
N ASN A 242 7.66 -10.82 -16.98
CA ASN A 242 6.58 -11.82 -17.12
C ASN A 242 5.27 -11.45 -16.43
N PHE A 243 4.96 -10.15 -16.32
CA PHE A 243 3.65 -9.69 -15.91
C PHE A 243 2.75 -9.44 -17.13
N THR A 244 1.49 -9.82 -16.98
CA THR A 244 0.43 -9.59 -17.95
C THR A 244 -0.54 -8.54 -17.41
N TYR A 245 -0.81 -7.52 -18.20
CA TYR A 245 -1.88 -6.57 -17.93
C TYR A 245 -3.21 -7.30 -17.92
N ALA A 246 -3.93 -7.20 -16.82
CA ALA A 246 -5.27 -7.77 -16.69
C ALA A 246 -6.33 -6.76 -17.06
N ARG A 247 -6.32 -5.58 -16.41
CA ARG A 247 -7.39 -4.57 -16.53
C ARG A 247 -7.00 -3.23 -15.93
N ASP A 248 -7.79 -2.22 -16.25
CA ASP A 248 -7.86 -0.99 -15.48
C ASP A 248 -8.70 -1.21 -14.21
N VAL A 249 -8.34 -0.49 -13.16
CA VAL A 249 -9.05 -0.45 -11.88
C VAL A 249 -9.56 0.97 -11.65
N GLY A 250 -10.88 1.10 -11.54
CA GLY A 250 -11.54 2.41 -11.41
C GLY A 250 -11.46 3.27 -12.67
N VAL A 251 -11.71 4.57 -12.48
CA VAL A 251 -11.74 5.58 -13.56
C VAL A 251 -10.41 6.34 -13.72
N LYS A 252 -9.45 6.10 -12.82
CA LYS A 252 -8.21 6.88 -12.71
C LYS A 252 -6.99 6.28 -13.43
N LEU A 253 -7.18 5.25 -14.26
CA LEU A 253 -6.12 4.56 -15.00
C LEU A 253 -5.11 3.79 -14.11
N ASP A 254 -5.51 3.39 -12.90
CA ASP A 254 -4.77 2.38 -12.15
C ASP A 254 -4.84 1.07 -12.92
N GLU A 255 -3.78 0.27 -12.87
CA GLU A 255 -3.71 -0.97 -13.60
C GLU A 255 -3.47 -2.17 -12.70
N LEU A 256 -4.18 -3.26 -12.96
CA LEU A 256 -3.94 -4.56 -12.36
C LEU A 256 -3.05 -5.42 -13.28
N TRP A 257 -1.97 -5.93 -12.72
CA TRP A 257 -0.99 -6.77 -13.40
C TRP A 257 -0.80 -8.10 -12.67
N LEU A 258 -0.81 -9.20 -13.41
CA LEU A 258 -0.65 -10.56 -12.87
C LEU A 258 0.65 -11.16 -13.41
N HIS A 259 1.47 -11.74 -12.52
CA HIS A 259 2.64 -12.50 -12.94
C HIS A 259 2.22 -13.75 -13.73
N GLY A 260 3.08 -14.28 -14.60
CA GLY A 260 2.79 -15.46 -15.41
C GLY A 260 2.41 -16.72 -14.60
N SER A 261 2.82 -16.81 -13.33
CA SER A 261 2.33 -17.87 -12.41
C SER A 261 0.84 -17.77 -12.10
N MET A 262 0.22 -16.62 -12.33
CA MET A 262 -1.19 -16.31 -12.16
C MET A 262 -1.94 -16.19 -13.51
N ALA A 263 -1.32 -16.61 -14.63
CA ALA A 263 -1.92 -16.46 -15.97
C ALA A 263 -3.34 -17.05 -16.08
N HIS A 264 -3.59 -18.18 -15.41
CA HIS A 264 -4.90 -18.84 -15.35
C HIS A 264 -6.00 -18.01 -14.67
N ARG A 265 -5.65 -16.92 -13.98
CA ARG A 265 -6.58 -15.98 -13.33
C ARG A 265 -6.80 -14.68 -14.10
N VAL A 266 -6.07 -14.45 -15.19
CA VAL A 266 -6.16 -13.18 -15.96
C VAL A 266 -7.56 -12.97 -16.52
N GLU A 267 -8.16 -14.00 -17.12
CA GLU A 267 -9.54 -13.89 -17.64
C GLU A 267 -10.56 -13.70 -16.52
N ALA A 268 -10.36 -14.33 -15.36
CA ALA A 268 -11.21 -14.09 -14.19
C ALA A 268 -11.10 -12.64 -13.69
N ALA A 269 -9.88 -12.08 -13.69
CA ALA A 269 -9.63 -10.70 -13.33
C ALA A 269 -10.34 -9.73 -14.30
N ARG A 270 -10.30 -10.02 -15.61
CA ARG A 270 -10.97 -9.25 -16.68
C ARG A 270 -12.49 -9.31 -16.57
N ALA A 271 -13.02 -10.51 -16.34
CA ALA A 271 -14.45 -10.77 -16.26
C ALA A 271 -15.10 -10.21 -15.00
N HIS A 272 -14.31 -9.77 -14.01
CA HIS A 272 -14.85 -9.13 -12.82
C HIS A 272 -15.58 -7.83 -13.19
N SER A 273 -16.88 -7.91 -13.43
CA SER A 273 -17.72 -6.75 -13.62
C SER A 273 -17.88 -6.06 -12.27
N CYS A 274 -17.24 -4.90 -12.09
CA CYS A 274 -17.67 -3.97 -11.07
C CYS A 274 -19.02 -3.40 -11.54
N PRO A 275 -20.16 -3.69 -10.88
CA PRO A 275 -21.44 -3.17 -11.32
C PRO A 275 -21.55 -1.69 -10.95
N GLY A 276 -21.10 -0.79 -11.82
CA GLY A 276 -21.29 0.66 -11.70
C GLY A 276 -20.82 1.26 -10.37
N ARG A 277 -21.46 2.35 -9.92
CA ARG A 277 -21.15 3.13 -8.69
C ARG A 277 -20.96 2.30 -7.40
N SER A 278 -21.25 1.00 -7.39
CA SER A 278 -21.16 0.13 -6.22
C SER A 278 -19.75 -0.32 -5.78
N CYS A 279 -18.69 -0.08 -6.58
CA CYS A 279 -17.30 -0.35 -6.16
C CYS A 279 -16.47 0.92 -5.91
N VAL A 280 -17.02 2.08 -6.24
CA VAL A 280 -16.49 3.32 -5.68
C VAL A 280 -17.12 3.40 -4.31
N VAL A 281 -16.30 3.37 -3.27
CA VAL A 281 -16.82 3.65 -1.94
C VAL A 281 -17.24 5.12 -1.99
N ASP A 282 -18.55 5.40 -2.01
CA ASP A 282 -19.07 6.76 -1.92
C ASP A 282 -18.58 7.32 -0.58
N HIS A 283 -17.60 8.20 -0.71
CA HIS A 283 -17.04 8.94 0.39
C HIS A 283 -17.66 10.32 0.40
N ASP A 284 -18.99 10.34 0.59
CA ASP A 284 -19.73 11.52 1.01
C ASP A 284 -19.14 12.09 2.31
#